data_AF-A0AAU9ADU5-F1
#
_entry.id   AF-A0AAU9ADU5-F1
#
_cell.length_a   1.000
_cell.length_b   1.000
_cell.length_c   1.000
_cell.angle_alpha   90.00
_cell.angle_beta   90.00
_cell.angle_gamma   90.00
#
_symmetry.space_group_name_H-M   'P 1'
#
loop_
_entity.id
_entity.type
_entity.pdbx_description
1 polymer ?
#
loop_
_entity_poly.entity_id
_entity_poly.type
_entity_poly.pdbx_seq_one_letter_code
_entity_poly.pdbx_strand_id
1 'polypeptide(L)'
;MRMPHPTPTAEPLPFERAPPPHYVQPYEPAMALRPAAIAAFDALVHELHPDAARVDADRLQRLAQWLAQLPPADARRAIDTRLQCLQDLRAMAVDPAWDCDPALRRRLERLFAYIDQDEDLIPDRVPLLGLLDDVLLIELAWPAFAAEAEDYRDFCAYRQREHPTGDAGAQRAAWVRDRLAELALLQHHARVSDSHYANGRTPEPVFRVT
;
A
#
# COMPACT_ATOMS: atom_id res chain seq x y z
N MET A 1 -8.33 -9.50 -16.75
CA MET A 1 -8.19 -8.23 -16.01
C MET A 1 -7.07 -8.43 -15.00
N ARG A 2 -5.95 -7.69 -15.09
CA ARG A 2 -5.01 -7.60 -13.98
C ARG A 2 -5.76 -6.88 -12.86
N MET A 3 -5.94 -7.51 -11.71
CA MET A 3 -6.42 -6.80 -10.52
C MET A 3 -5.44 -5.65 -10.28
N PRO A 4 -5.90 -4.42 -10.03
CA PRO A 4 -4.99 -3.34 -9.64
C PRO A 4 -4.26 -3.79 -8.37
N HIS A 5 -2.93 -3.78 -8.41
CA HIS A 5 -2.13 -4.03 -7.20
C HIS A 5 -2.47 -2.94 -6.18
N PRO A 6 -2.63 -3.28 -4.89
CA PRO A 6 -2.90 -2.27 -3.87
C PRO A 6 -1.74 -1.28 -3.84
N THR A 7 -2.06 -0.01 -3.68
CA THR A 7 -1.09 1.10 -3.64
C THR A 7 -1.26 1.84 -2.31
N PRO A 8 -0.19 2.50 -1.80
CA PRO A 8 -0.25 3.16 -0.50
C PRO A 8 -1.22 4.35 -0.48
N THR A 9 -1.50 4.92 -1.65
CA THR A 9 -2.38 6.08 -1.83
C THR A 9 -3.35 5.84 -2.98
N ALA A 10 -4.46 6.59 -3.02
CA ALA A 10 -5.44 6.50 -4.11
C ALA A 10 -4.89 6.97 -5.48
N GLU A 11 -3.77 7.69 -5.49
CA GLU A 11 -3.12 8.23 -6.69
C GLU A 11 -1.76 7.54 -6.88
N PRO A 12 -1.69 6.40 -7.58
CA PRO A 12 -0.45 5.65 -7.72
C PRO A 12 0.61 6.43 -8.52
N LEU A 13 1.89 6.18 -8.21
CA LEU A 13 2.99 6.78 -8.96
C LEU A 13 2.95 6.30 -10.42
N PRO A 14 3.29 7.15 -11.40
CA PRO A 14 3.32 6.77 -12.81
C PRO A 14 4.55 5.92 -13.18
N PHE A 15 4.95 4.98 -12.33
CA PHE A 15 6.18 4.19 -12.48
C PHE A 15 6.06 3.04 -13.49
N GLU A 16 4.91 2.36 -13.51
CA GLU A 16 4.65 1.25 -14.42
C GLU A 16 4.18 1.68 -15.82
N ARG A 17 3.93 2.98 -16.02
CA ARG A 17 3.47 3.49 -17.31
C ARG A 17 4.56 3.29 -18.36
N ALA A 18 4.17 2.69 -19.49
CA ALA A 18 5.06 2.51 -20.63
C ALA A 18 5.63 3.87 -21.07
N PRO A 19 6.92 3.94 -21.44
CA PRO A 19 7.50 5.19 -21.92
C PRO A 19 6.74 5.68 -23.16
N PRO A 20 6.56 6.99 -23.33
CA PRO A 20 6.11 7.53 -24.61
C PRO A 20 7.09 7.10 -25.72
N PRO A 21 6.64 6.99 -26.99
CA PRO A 21 7.46 6.54 -28.11
C PRO A 21 8.64 7.46 -28.46
N HIS A 22 8.86 8.54 -27.71
CA HIS A 22 9.92 9.52 -27.93
C HIS A 22 10.89 9.56 -26.75
N TYR A 23 12.16 9.82 -27.07
CA TYR A 23 13.23 10.00 -26.10
C TYR A 23 12.81 11.03 -25.05
N VAL A 24 12.79 10.60 -23.78
CA VAL A 24 12.55 11.50 -22.66
C VAL A 24 13.85 12.24 -22.41
N GLN A 25 13.84 13.58 -22.45
CA GLN A 25 15.01 14.35 -22.05
C GLN A 25 15.36 13.99 -20.60
N PRO A 26 16.64 13.69 -20.29
CA PRO A 26 17.07 13.44 -18.92
C PRO A 26 16.68 14.61 -18.02
N TYR A 27 16.23 14.31 -16.80
CA TYR A 27 16.02 15.34 -15.80
C TYR A 27 17.37 16.02 -15.47
N GLU A 28 17.38 17.35 -15.46
CA GLU A 28 18.49 18.17 -14.95
C GLU A 28 18.06 18.86 -13.65
N PRO A 29 18.86 18.80 -12.56
CA PRO A 29 20.21 18.25 -12.48
C PRO A 29 20.28 16.72 -12.56
N ALA A 30 21.32 16.20 -13.21
CA ALA A 30 21.53 14.77 -13.32
C ALA A 30 21.61 14.12 -11.93
N MET A 31 20.69 13.19 -11.66
CA MET A 31 20.80 12.33 -10.49
C MET A 31 22.08 11.50 -10.62
N ALA A 32 22.95 11.53 -9.60
CA ALA A 32 24.23 10.80 -9.60
C ALA A 32 24.03 9.30 -9.33
N LEU A 33 23.15 8.65 -10.10
CA LEU A 33 22.75 7.26 -9.90
C LEU A 33 23.86 6.31 -10.36
N ARG A 34 24.39 5.53 -9.42
CA ARG A 34 25.36 4.47 -9.72
C ARG A 34 24.62 3.20 -10.16
N PRO A 35 25.01 2.50 -11.25
CA PRO A 35 24.36 1.26 -11.66
C PRO A 35 24.30 0.20 -10.57
N ALA A 36 25.34 0.10 -9.73
CA ALA A 36 25.37 -0.81 -8.60
C ALA A 36 24.33 -0.46 -7.52
N ALA A 37 24.08 0.83 -7.28
CA ALA A 37 23.06 1.28 -6.33
C ALA A 37 21.65 0.96 -6.84
N ILE A 38 21.38 1.18 -8.13
CA ILE A 38 20.12 0.80 -8.77
C ILE A 38 19.88 -0.71 -8.64
N ALA A 39 20.90 -1.53 -8.91
CA ALA A 39 20.78 -2.98 -8.81
C ALA A 39 20.53 -3.44 -7.36
N ALA A 40 21.16 -2.80 -6.37
CA ALA A 40 20.93 -3.09 -4.95
C ALA A 40 19.51 -2.70 -4.52
N PHE A 41 19.03 -1.52 -4.94
CA PHE A 41 17.67 -1.06 -4.68
C PHE A 41 16.63 -1.97 -5.32
N ASP A 42 16.81 -2.34 -6.59
CA ASP A 42 15.94 -3.28 -7.29
C ASP A 42 15.89 -4.64 -6.56
N ALA A 43 17.04 -5.16 -6.11
CA ALA A 43 17.09 -6.40 -5.34
C ALA A 43 16.34 -6.29 -4.01
N LEU A 44 16.46 -5.16 -3.29
CA LEU A 44 15.71 -4.91 -2.07
C LEU A 44 14.20 -4.87 -2.33
N VAL A 45 13.75 -4.17 -3.38
CA VAL A 45 12.34 -4.11 -3.75
C VAL A 45 11.77 -5.53 -3.97
N HIS A 46 12.51 -6.41 -4.65
CA HIS A 46 12.09 -7.79 -4.89
C HIS A 46 12.21 -8.69 -3.65
N GLU A 47 13.12 -8.37 -2.71
CA GLU A 47 13.19 -9.02 -1.40
C GLU A 47 11.91 -8.73 -0.59
N LEU A 48 11.42 -7.48 -0.62
CA LEU A 48 10.20 -7.08 0.07
C LEU A 48 8.94 -7.59 -0.64
N HIS A 49 8.89 -7.48 -1.96
CA HIS A 49 7.75 -7.86 -2.80
C HIS A 49 8.23 -8.44 -4.15
N PRO A 50 8.24 -9.78 -4.31
CA PRO A 50 8.79 -10.45 -5.50
C PRO A 50 8.16 -10.08 -6.84
N ASP A 51 6.88 -9.69 -6.84
CA ASP A 51 6.12 -9.35 -8.04
C ASP A 51 6.18 -7.85 -8.40
N ALA A 52 7.04 -7.08 -7.71
CA ALA A 52 7.22 -5.65 -7.96
C ALA A 52 7.78 -5.37 -9.36
N ALA A 53 7.48 -4.18 -9.88
CA ALA A 53 8.07 -3.71 -11.12
C ALA A 53 9.60 -3.51 -10.98
N ARG A 54 10.36 -3.93 -12.01
CA ARG A 54 11.82 -3.72 -12.07
C ARG A 54 12.17 -2.24 -12.04
N VAL A 55 13.23 -1.92 -11.31
CA VAL A 55 13.77 -0.56 -11.21
C VAL A 55 14.98 -0.44 -12.13
N ASP A 56 14.94 0.57 -13.01
CA ASP A 56 16.01 0.91 -13.94
C ASP A 56 16.23 2.42 -13.97
N ALA A 57 17.39 2.84 -14.48
CA ALA A 57 17.77 4.26 -14.53
C ALA A 57 16.75 5.10 -15.31
N ASP A 58 16.20 4.57 -16.40
CA ASP A 58 15.28 5.31 -17.27
C ASP A 58 13.93 5.54 -16.58
N ARG A 59 13.43 4.54 -15.83
CA ARG A 59 12.22 4.67 -15.02
C ARG A 59 12.39 5.69 -13.90
N LEU A 60 13.52 5.65 -13.19
CA LEU A 60 13.84 6.62 -12.15
C LEU A 60 13.89 8.04 -12.70
N GLN A 61 14.54 8.23 -13.87
CA GLN A 61 14.61 9.53 -14.53
C GLN A 61 13.23 10.05 -14.96
N ARG A 62 12.36 9.18 -15.50
CA ARG A 62 10.98 9.55 -15.83
C ARG A 62 10.17 9.94 -14.60
N LEU A 63 10.34 9.21 -13.50
CA LEU A 63 9.65 9.51 -12.25
C LEU A 63 10.10 10.85 -11.66
N ALA A 64 11.42 11.10 -11.63
CA ALA A 64 11.97 12.38 -11.20
C ALA A 64 11.47 13.54 -12.07
N GLN A 65 11.44 13.37 -13.39
CA GLN A 65 10.92 14.37 -14.31
C GLN A 65 9.43 14.64 -14.09
N TRP A 66 8.61 13.60 -13.92
CA TRP A 66 7.20 13.75 -13.60
C TRP A 66 7.00 14.56 -12.32
N LEU A 67 7.74 14.22 -11.26
CA LEU A 67 7.64 14.90 -9.98
C LEU A 67 8.04 16.38 -10.08
N ALA A 68 9.07 16.70 -10.86
CA ALA A 68 9.52 18.06 -11.09
C ALA A 68 8.59 18.91 -11.98
N GLN A 69 7.74 18.27 -12.79
CA GLN A 69 6.74 18.96 -13.62
C GLN A 69 5.46 19.30 -12.84
N LEU A 70 5.26 18.71 -11.67
CA LEU A 70 4.10 19.02 -10.82
C LEU A 70 4.25 20.40 -10.17
N PRO A 71 3.12 21.08 -9.87
CA PRO A 71 3.13 22.22 -8.96
C PRO A 71 3.81 21.83 -7.63
N PRO A 72 4.61 22.71 -7.00
CA PRO A 72 5.37 22.36 -5.78
C PRO A 72 4.51 21.79 -4.65
N ALA A 73 3.28 22.30 -4.49
CA ALA A 73 2.33 21.79 -3.50
C ALA A 73 1.88 20.34 -3.80
N ASP A 74 1.70 20.01 -5.07
CA ASP A 74 1.27 18.67 -5.49
C ASP A 74 2.42 17.67 -5.43
N ALA A 75 3.63 18.08 -5.82
CA ALA A 75 4.84 17.29 -5.66
C ALA A 75 5.08 16.93 -4.18
N ARG A 76 4.93 17.94 -3.29
CA ARG A 76 5.07 17.73 -1.85
C ARG A 76 3.99 16.80 -1.30
N ARG A 77 2.73 16.96 -1.72
CA ARG A 77 1.62 16.08 -1.34
C ARG A 77 1.85 14.63 -1.76
N ALA A 78 2.36 14.41 -2.97
CA ALA A 78 2.65 13.07 -3.50
C ALA A 78 3.69 12.33 -2.65
N ILE A 79 4.71 13.05 -2.15
CA ILE A 79 5.72 12.53 -1.24
C ILE A 79 5.12 12.32 0.17
N ASP A 80 4.54 13.38 0.75
CA ASP A 80 4.10 13.38 2.15
C ASP A 80 3.06 12.31 2.45
N THR A 81 2.13 12.05 1.52
CA THR A 81 1.11 11.00 1.69
C THR A 81 1.70 9.60 1.81
N ARG A 82 2.83 9.34 1.16
CA ARG A 82 3.52 8.05 1.20
C ARG A 82 4.46 7.94 2.40
N LEU A 83 5.10 9.05 2.77
CA LEU A 83 5.83 9.13 4.03
C LEU A 83 4.89 8.93 5.23
N GLN A 84 3.66 9.43 5.17
CA GLN A 84 2.66 9.14 6.19
C GLN A 84 2.34 7.64 6.27
N CYS A 85 2.26 6.94 5.14
CA CYS A 85 2.08 5.48 5.15
C CYS A 85 3.28 4.75 5.77
N LEU A 86 4.51 5.23 5.57
CA LEU A 86 5.69 4.72 6.27
C LEU A 86 5.60 4.94 7.78
N GLN A 87 5.10 6.10 8.22
CA GLN A 87 4.89 6.38 9.65
C GLN A 87 3.81 5.47 10.24
N ASP A 88 2.73 5.21 9.51
CA ASP A 88 1.67 4.28 9.94
C ASP A 88 2.25 2.86 10.13
N LEU A 89 3.09 2.39 9.20
CA LEU A 89 3.78 1.10 9.33
C LEU A 89 4.75 1.08 10.51
N ARG A 90 5.43 2.20 10.79
CA ARG A 90 6.34 2.29 11.94
C ARG A 90 5.55 2.23 13.25
N ALA A 91 4.42 2.92 13.33
CA ALA A 91 3.49 2.83 14.46
C ALA A 91 2.99 1.41 14.68
N MET A 92 2.57 0.72 13.60
CA MET A 92 2.17 -0.68 13.63
C MET A 92 3.28 -1.60 14.17
N ALA A 93 4.53 -1.42 13.71
CA ALA A 93 5.65 -2.27 14.09
C ALA A 93 6.02 -2.18 15.58
N VAL A 94 5.75 -1.04 16.22
CA VAL A 94 6.09 -0.77 17.63
C VAL A 94 4.90 -0.86 18.58
N ASP A 95 3.68 -1.02 18.07
CA ASP A 95 2.47 -1.11 18.91
C ASP A 95 2.44 -2.46 19.66
N PRO A 96 2.55 -2.47 21.01
CA PRO A 96 2.55 -3.70 21.77
C PRO A 96 1.19 -4.41 21.80
N ALA A 97 0.11 -3.73 21.40
CA ALA A 97 -1.20 -4.31 21.24
C ALA A 97 -1.42 -4.95 19.87
N TRP A 98 -0.48 -4.77 18.94
CA TRP A 98 -0.52 -5.36 17.62
C TRP A 98 0.40 -6.58 17.53
N ASP A 99 -0.19 -7.71 17.15
CA ASP A 99 0.54 -8.97 16.93
C ASP A 99 0.87 -9.09 15.45
N CYS A 100 1.94 -8.40 15.03
CA CYS A 100 2.44 -8.43 13.66
C CYS A 100 3.10 -9.78 13.35
N ASP A 101 2.76 -10.36 12.20
CA ASP A 101 3.38 -11.59 11.72
C ASP A 101 4.93 -11.47 11.70
N PRO A 102 5.69 -12.46 12.21
CA PRO A 102 7.15 -12.39 12.27
C PRO A 102 7.84 -12.24 10.91
N ALA A 103 7.29 -12.81 9.83
CA ALA A 103 7.87 -12.66 8.50
C ALA A 103 7.62 -11.24 7.96
N LEU A 104 6.44 -10.68 8.20
CA LEU A 104 6.14 -9.28 7.89
C LEU A 104 7.02 -8.32 8.70
N ARG A 105 7.25 -8.60 9.99
CA ARG A 105 8.13 -7.81 10.85
C ARG A 105 9.55 -7.73 10.30
N ARG A 106 10.09 -8.86 9.81
CA ARG A 106 11.40 -8.88 9.14
C ARG A 106 11.42 -8.05 7.86
N ARG A 107 10.34 -8.04 7.08
CA ARG A 107 10.23 -7.16 5.89
C ARG A 107 10.21 -5.68 6.29
N LEU A 108 9.47 -5.33 7.35
CA LEU A 108 9.45 -3.97 7.89
C LEU A 108 10.84 -3.54 8.40
N GLU A 109 11.56 -4.42 9.08
CA GLU A 109 12.94 -4.15 9.51
C GLU A 109 13.86 -3.89 8.31
N ARG A 110 13.73 -4.65 7.22
CA ARG A 110 14.52 -4.43 5.99
C ARG A 110 14.14 -3.13 5.28
N LEU A 111 12.84 -2.80 5.25
CA LEU A 111 12.33 -1.53 4.73
C LEU A 111 12.92 -0.36 5.53
N PHE A 112 12.73 -0.32 6.86
CA PHE A 112 13.23 0.79 7.68
C PHE A 112 14.76 0.88 7.72
N ALA A 113 15.45 -0.26 7.65
CA ALA A 113 16.91 -0.25 7.55
C ALA A 113 17.42 0.39 6.25
N TYR A 114 16.61 0.50 5.20
CA TYR A 114 16.93 1.29 4.01
C TYR A 114 16.59 2.77 4.24
N ILE A 115 15.36 3.07 4.66
CA ILE A 115 14.87 4.44 4.89
C ILE A 115 15.74 5.23 5.88
N ASP A 116 16.32 4.54 6.87
CA ASP A 116 17.16 5.17 7.89
C ASP A 116 18.64 5.36 7.44
N GLN A 117 18.97 5.21 6.13
CA GLN A 117 20.32 5.40 5.57
C GLN A 117 20.51 6.79 4.92
N ASP A 118 21.48 7.57 5.40
CA ASP A 118 21.75 8.94 4.87
C ASP A 118 22.36 8.99 3.44
N GLU A 119 22.97 7.89 2.95
CA GLU A 119 23.56 7.77 1.61
C GLU A 119 22.98 6.59 0.81
N ASP A 120 21.68 6.65 0.58
CA ASP A 120 20.90 5.69 -0.19
C ASP A 120 20.96 5.94 -1.73
N LEU A 121 19.94 5.52 -2.48
CA LEU A 121 19.95 5.61 -3.95
C LEU A 121 19.97 7.08 -4.42
N ILE A 122 19.25 7.97 -3.76
CA ILE A 122 19.20 9.40 -4.08
C ILE A 122 19.49 10.20 -2.81
N PRO A 123 20.68 10.80 -2.68
CA PRO A 123 21.05 11.47 -1.44
C PRO A 123 20.02 12.51 -0.98
N ASP A 124 19.62 12.44 0.30
CA ASP A 124 18.63 13.32 0.95
C ASP A 124 18.82 14.83 0.70
N ARG A 125 20.08 15.25 0.56
CA ARG A 125 20.46 16.65 0.27
C ARG A 125 19.95 17.18 -1.07
N VAL A 126 19.47 16.31 -1.97
CA VAL A 126 18.91 16.72 -3.26
C VAL A 126 17.47 17.23 -3.02
N PRO A 127 17.18 18.53 -3.19
CA PRO A 127 15.86 19.05 -2.90
C PRO A 127 14.78 18.33 -3.71
N LEU A 128 13.66 17.99 -3.06
CA LEU A 128 12.51 17.26 -3.61
C LEU A 128 12.78 15.79 -4.00
N LEU A 129 13.96 15.47 -4.53
CA LEU A 129 14.29 14.11 -5.01
C LEU A 129 14.94 13.21 -3.97
N GLY A 130 15.52 13.76 -2.90
CA GLY A 130 16.19 12.97 -1.86
C GLY A 130 15.27 11.97 -1.14
N LEU A 131 13.95 12.14 -1.24
CA LEU A 131 12.96 11.23 -0.67
C LEU A 131 12.25 10.39 -1.75
N LEU A 132 12.70 10.47 -3.00
CA LEU A 132 11.99 9.86 -4.12
C LEU A 132 12.12 8.34 -4.11
N ASP A 133 13.28 7.83 -3.76
CA ASP A 133 13.56 6.41 -3.63
C ASP A 133 12.88 5.79 -2.42
N ASP A 134 12.81 6.49 -1.27
CA ASP A 134 11.96 6.09 -0.13
C ASP A 134 10.50 5.91 -0.53
N VAL A 135 9.96 6.94 -1.20
CA VAL A 135 8.60 6.99 -1.70
C VAL A 135 8.35 5.89 -2.75
N LEU A 136 9.33 5.62 -3.60
CA LEU A 136 9.25 4.55 -4.59
C LEU A 136 9.32 3.18 -3.94
N LEU A 137 10.17 3.00 -2.92
CA LEU A 137 10.32 1.75 -2.19
C LEU A 137 8.99 1.34 -1.55
N ILE A 138 8.35 2.27 -0.84
CA ILE A 138 7.03 1.99 -0.24
C ILE A 138 5.96 1.78 -1.32
N GLU A 139 5.97 2.53 -2.42
CA GLU A 139 5.01 2.36 -3.52
C GLU A 139 5.07 0.94 -4.11
N LEU A 140 6.28 0.45 -4.42
CA LEU A 140 6.47 -0.85 -5.06
C LEU A 140 6.31 -2.03 -4.11
N ALA A 141 6.65 -1.83 -2.83
CA ALA A 141 6.55 -2.86 -1.81
C ALA A 141 5.19 -2.89 -1.09
N TRP A 142 4.32 -1.88 -1.29
CA TRP A 142 3.03 -1.78 -0.58
C TRP A 142 2.17 -3.06 -0.63
N PRO A 143 2.08 -3.81 -1.75
CA PRO A 143 1.31 -5.06 -1.75
C PRO A 143 1.74 -6.09 -0.71
N ALA A 144 2.99 -6.06 -0.24
CA ALA A 144 3.46 -6.93 0.83
C ALA A 144 2.94 -6.51 2.22
N PHE A 145 2.51 -5.26 2.39
CA PHE A 145 2.09 -4.68 3.68
C PHE A 145 0.61 -4.31 3.73
N ALA A 146 -0.05 -4.19 2.58
CA ALA A 146 -1.37 -3.57 2.44
C ALA A 146 -2.44 -4.19 3.36
N ALA A 147 -2.55 -5.52 3.39
CA ALA A 147 -3.56 -6.21 4.19
C ALA A 147 -3.35 -5.97 5.69
N GLU A 148 -2.12 -6.13 6.18
CA GLU A 148 -1.81 -5.89 7.59
C GLU A 148 -2.03 -4.42 7.98
N ALA A 149 -1.63 -3.48 7.11
CA ALA A 149 -1.82 -2.06 7.36
C ALA A 149 -3.30 -1.69 7.43
N GLU A 150 -4.16 -2.33 6.63
CA GLU A 150 -5.62 -2.16 6.67
C GLU A 150 -6.19 -2.69 7.99
N ASP A 151 -5.83 -3.91 8.38
CA ASP A 151 -6.26 -4.51 9.64
C ASP A 151 -5.80 -3.68 10.87
N TYR A 152 -4.57 -3.16 10.85
CA TYR A 152 -4.05 -2.30 11.91
C TYR A 152 -4.80 -0.96 12.00
N ARG A 153 -5.10 -0.34 10.86
CA ARG A 153 -5.90 0.90 10.82
C ARG A 153 -7.29 0.68 11.38
N ASP A 154 -7.92 -0.45 11.05
CA ASP A 154 -9.21 -0.84 11.57
C ASP A 154 -9.16 -1.09 13.09
N PHE A 155 -8.13 -1.77 13.59
CA PHE A 155 -7.90 -1.95 15.02
C PHE A 155 -7.71 -0.62 15.76
N CYS A 156 -6.94 0.31 15.19
CA CYS A 156 -6.77 1.65 15.75
C CYS A 156 -8.10 2.40 15.83
N ALA A 157 -8.93 2.35 14.77
CA ALA A 157 -10.25 2.96 14.76
C ALA A 157 -11.20 2.32 15.80
N TYR A 158 -11.16 0.99 15.95
CA TYR A 158 -11.90 0.27 16.97
C TYR A 158 -11.52 0.73 18.39
N ARG A 159 -10.22 0.82 18.71
CA ARG A 159 -9.76 1.31 20.02
C ARG A 159 -10.25 2.72 20.33
N GLN A 160 -10.26 3.60 19.33
CA GLN A 160 -10.72 4.99 19.48
C GLN A 160 -12.22 5.10 19.71
N ARG A 161 -13.03 4.19 19.17
CA ARG A 161 -14.50 4.24 19.23
C ARG A 161 -15.07 3.47 20.40
N GLU A 162 -14.59 2.25 20.62
CA GLU A 162 -15.16 1.30 21.58
C GLU A 162 -14.46 1.34 22.95
N HIS A 163 -13.29 1.97 23.05
CA HIS A 163 -12.51 2.08 24.28
C HIS A 163 -12.41 0.75 25.06
N PRO A 164 -11.95 -0.35 24.41
CA PRO A 164 -11.93 -1.67 25.03
C PRO A 164 -11.06 -1.67 26.28
N THR A 165 -11.57 -2.28 27.35
CA THR A 165 -10.83 -2.41 28.63
C THR A 165 -9.93 -3.63 28.64
N GLY A 166 -8.86 -3.60 29.43
CA GLY A 166 -7.96 -4.73 29.64
C GLY A 166 -6.56 -4.49 29.06
N ASP A 167 -5.72 -5.51 29.11
CA ASP A 167 -4.39 -5.48 28.53
C ASP A 167 -4.42 -5.50 26.98
N ALA A 168 -3.24 -5.37 26.38
CA ALA A 168 -3.08 -5.27 24.93
C ALA A 168 -3.69 -6.49 24.19
N GLY A 169 -3.51 -7.69 24.74
CA GLY A 169 -4.05 -8.92 24.19
C GLY A 169 -5.58 -8.98 24.30
N ALA A 170 -6.14 -8.53 25.42
CA ALA A 170 -7.58 -8.48 25.63
C ALA A 170 -8.27 -7.48 24.68
N GLN A 171 -7.67 -6.30 24.47
CA GLN A 171 -8.18 -5.30 23.52
C GLN A 171 -8.19 -5.85 22.09
N ARG A 172 -7.12 -6.53 21.67
CA ARG A 172 -7.05 -7.18 20.35
C ARG A 172 -8.07 -8.30 20.22
N ALA A 173 -8.21 -9.15 21.23
CA ALA A 173 -9.19 -10.24 21.21
C ALA A 173 -10.64 -9.72 21.12
N ALA A 174 -10.92 -8.57 21.76
CA ALA A 174 -12.22 -7.91 21.64
C ALA A 174 -12.50 -7.45 20.22
N TRP A 175 -11.54 -6.75 19.60
CA TRP A 175 -11.62 -6.34 18.20
C TRP A 175 -11.84 -7.51 17.24
N VAL A 176 -11.04 -8.58 17.36
CA VAL A 176 -11.17 -9.78 16.50
C VAL A 176 -12.55 -10.40 16.64
N ARG A 177 -13.05 -10.57 17.87
CA ARG A 177 -14.37 -11.15 18.12
C ARG A 177 -15.48 -10.32 17.47
N ASP A 178 -15.42 -9.00 17.60
CA ASP A 178 -16.46 -8.11 17.09
C ASP A 178 -16.43 -8.08 15.54
N ARG A 179 -15.24 -8.09 14.92
CA ARG A 179 -15.10 -8.24 13.45
C ARG A 179 -15.59 -9.58 12.93
N LEU A 180 -15.32 -10.67 13.65
CA LEU A 180 -15.87 -11.99 13.29
C LEU A 180 -17.40 -12.02 13.39
N ALA A 181 -17.99 -11.35 14.39
CA ALA A 181 -19.44 -11.25 14.52
C ALA A 181 -20.07 -10.44 13.38
N GLU A 182 -19.45 -9.34 12.97
CA GLU A 182 -19.87 -8.54 11.81
C GLU A 182 -19.79 -9.34 10.51
N LEU A 183 -18.67 -10.02 10.25
CA LEU A 183 -18.52 -10.90 9.08
C LEU A 183 -19.58 -12.00 9.04
N ALA A 184 -19.87 -12.63 10.18
CA ALA A 184 -20.92 -13.65 10.28
C ALA A 184 -22.32 -13.09 9.98
N LEU A 185 -22.61 -11.87 10.41
CA LEU A 185 -23.87 -11.18 10.11
C LEU A 185 -23.98 -10.86 8.61
N LEU A 186 -22.91 -10.34 7.99
CA LEU A 186 -22.87 -10.07 6.55
C LEU A 186 -23.08 -11.35 5.73
N GLN A 187 -22.41 -12.44 6.10
CA GLN A 187 -22.60 -13.75 5.46
C GLN A 187 -24.03 -14.28 5.64
N HIS A 188 -24.64 -14.07 6.81
CA HIS A 188 -26.02 -14.44 7.05
C HIS A 188 -26.98 -13.63 6.16
N HIS A 189 -26.81 -12.31 6.08
CA HIS A 189 -27.60 -11.45 5.20
C HIS A 189 -27.47 -11.84 3.73
N ALA A 190 -26.25 -12.09 3.23
CA ALA A 190 -26.02 -12.53 1.86
C ALA A 190 -26.76 -13.85 1.54
N ARG A 191 -26.70 -14.82 2.47
CA ARG A 191 -27.40 -16.11 2.31
C ARG A 191 -28.92 -15.94 2.27
N VAL A 192 -29.47 -15.10 3.14
CA VAL A 192 -30.92 -14.84 3.20
C VAL A 192 -31.37 -14.09 1.94
N SER A 193 -30.62 -13.08 1.48
CA SER A 193 -30.95 -12.36 0.24
C SER A 193 -30.93 -13.27 -0.99
N ASP A 194 -29.92 -14.15 -1.12
CA ASP A 194 -29.84 -15.12 -2.23
C ASP A 194 -31.02 -16.09 -2.21
N SER A 195 -31.47 -16.49 -1.02
CA SER A 195 -32.64 -17.35 -0.83
C SER A 195 -33.94 -16.68 -1.27
N HIS A 196 -34.07 -15.36 -1.11
CA HIS A 196 -35.24 -14.59 -1.54
C HIS A 196 -35.31 -14.42 -3.07
N TYR A 197 -34.18 -14.39 -3.78
CA TYR A 197 -34.16 -14.35 -5.25
C TYR A 197 -34.34 -15.74 -5.90
N ALA A 198 -33.95 -16.82 -5.22
CA ALA A 198 -34.14 -18.18 -5.72
C ALA A 198 -35.60 -18.68 -5.58
N ASN A 199 -36.37 -18.19 -4.60
CA ASN A 199 -37.77 -18.59 -4.38
C ASN A 199 -38.81 -17.73 -5.14
N GLY A 200 -38.39 -16.81 -6.02
CA GLY A 200 -39.26 -15.84 -6.70
C GLY A 200 -39.77 -16.22 -8.09
N ARG A 201 -39.59 -17.46 -8.57
CA ARG A 201 -40.11 -17.88 -9.89
C ARG A 201 -40.77 -19.25 -9.87
N THR A 202 -42.04 -19.28 -9.53
CA THR A 202 -43.01 -19.91 -10.44
C THR A 202 -43.81 -18.76 -11.07
N PRO A 203 -43.64 -18.47 -12.37
CA PRO A 203 -44.62 -17.62 -13.05
C PRO A 203 -45.95 -18.36 -12.99
N GLU A 204 -46.94 -17.79 -12.32
CA GLU A 204 -48.33 -18.25 -12.46
C GLU A 204 -48.65 -18.23 -13.96
N PRO A 205 -49.17 -19.35 -14.52
CA PRO A 205 -49.54 -19.37 -15.92
C PRO A 205 -50.70 -18.40 -16.12
N VAL A 206 -50.38 -17.26 -16.72
CA VAL A 206 -51.35 -16.30 -17.22
C VAL A 206 -52.05 -17.02 -18.38
N PHE A 207 -53.23 -17.58 -18.06
CA PHE A 207 -54.22 -18.26 -18.91
C PHE A 207 -54.09 -19.78 -19.14
N ARG A 208 -55.23 -20.49 -18.98
CA ARG A 208 -55.89 -21.29 -20.03
C ARG A 208 -57.37 -21.64 -19.71
N VAL A 209 -58.26 -20.96 -20.47
CA VAL A 209 -59.54 -21.36 -21.12
C VAL A 209 -60.27 -22.65 -20.69
N THR A 210 -61.54 -22.52 -20.27
CA THR A 210 -62.76 -22.81 -21.07
C THR A 210 -63.93 -21.97 -20.57
#